data_AF-A0A6I1NS56-F1
#
_entry.id   AF-A0A6I1NS56-F1
#
_cell.length_a   1.000
_cell.length_b   1.000
_cell.length_c   1.000
_cell.angle_alpha   90.00
_cell.angle_beta   90.00
_cell.angle_gamma   90.00
#
_symmetry.space_group_name_H-M   'P 1'
#
loop_
_entity.id
_entity.type
_entity.pdbx_description
1 polymer ?
#
loop_
_entity_poly.entity_id
_entity_poly.type
_entity_poly.pdbx_seq_one_letter_code
_entity_poly.pdbx_strand_id
1 'polypeptide(L)'
;AAATADRNGFFYVLDRTNGKFIRGFPFVDKITWATGLYKDGRPIYNDASRPGAPGSEAKGSSVFVAPAFLGAKNWMPMAYNRDTGLFYVPSNEWGMDIWNEGIAYKKGAAFLGAGFTIKPLNEDYIGVLRAIDPISGKEVWRHKNFAPLW
;
A
#
# COMPACT_ATOMS: atom_id res chain seq x y z
N ALA A 1 -22.04 -2.92 -2.17
CA ALA A 1 -20.63 -2.56 -2.35
C ALA A 1 -19.71 -3.76 -2.07
N ALA A 2 -18.49 -3.73 -2.56
CA ALA A 2 -17.36 -4.57 -2.16
C ALA A 2 -16.24 -3.65 -1.65
N ALA A 3 -15.43 -4.12 -0.70
CA ALA A 3 -14.34 -3.34 -0.12
C ALA A 3 -13.01 -4.08 -0.24
N THR A 4 -11.92 -3.34 -0.41
CA THR A 4 -10.56 -3.90 -0.44
C THR A 4 -9.56 -2.93 0.20
N ALA A 5 -8.69 -3.46 1.05
CA ALA A 5 -7.54 -2.74 1.58
C ALA A 5 -6.33 -3.10 0.72
N ASP A 6 -5.88 -2.17 -0.12
CA ASP A 6 -4.87 -2.48 -1.15
C ASP A 6 -3.44 -2.41 -0.60
N ARG A 7 -2.52 -3.12 -1.27
CA ARG A 7 -1.07 -3.03 -1.02
C ARG A 7 -0.57 -1.59 -1.07
N ASN A 8 -1.18 -0.76 -1.90
CA ASN A 8 -0.78 0.62 -2.17
C ASN A 8 -1.12 1.63 -1.04
N GLY A 9 -1.83 1.20 0.01
CA GLY A 9 -2.17 2.04 1.17
C GLY A 9 -3.58 2.63 1.17
N PHE A 10 -4.33 2.52 0.07
CA PHE A 10 -5.71 2.95 0.00
C PHE A 10 -6.69 1.81 0.27
N PHE A 11 -7.75 2.13 1.01
CA PHE A 11 -8.92 1.31 1.21
C PHE A 11 -9.99 1.75 0.21
N TYR A 12 -10.39 0.86 -0.68
CA TYR A 12 -11.35 1.14 -1.75
C TYR A 12 -12.70 0.51 -1.45
N VAL A 13 -13.77 1.24 -1.81
CA VAL A 13 -15.15 0.74 -1.81
C VAL A 13 -15.71 0.92 -3.22
N LEU A 14 -16.18 -0.19 -3.80
CA LEU A 14 -16.70 -0.26 -5.16
C LEU A 14 -18.15 -0.73 -5.16
N ASP A 15 -18.91 -0.31 -6.17
CA ASP A 15 -20.16 -0.97 -6.50
C ASP A 15 -19.85 -2.34 -7.08
N ARG A 16 -20.25 -3.39 -6.35
CA ARG A 16 -19.97 -4.78 -6.73
C ARG A 16 -20.70 -5.23 -8.00
N THR A 17 -21.72 -4.48 -8.45
CA THR A 17 -22.55 -4.84 -9.61
C THR A 17 -21.92 -4.42 -10.94
N ASN A 18 -21.07 -3.40 -10.92
CA ASN A 18 -20.52 -2.78 -12.14
C ASN A 18 -19.06 -2.31 -12.00
N GLY A 19 -18.44 -2.47 -10.82
CA GLY A 19 -17.06 -2.08 -10.55
C GLY A 19 -16.83 -0.57 -10.37
N LYS A 20 -17.87 0.27 -10.41
CA LYS A 20 -17.71 1.72 -10.29
C LYS A 20 -17.19 2.11 -8.91
N PHE A 21 -16.24 3.03 -8.90
CA PHE A 21 -15.68 3.61 -7.69
C PHE A 21 -16.75 4.35 -6.89
N ILE A 22 -16.86 4.05 -5.59
CA ILE A 22 -17.70 4.78 -4.65
C ILE A 22 -16.84 5.73 -3.82
N ARG A 23 -15.78 5.21 -3.21
CA ARG A 23 -14.80 6.01 -2.44
C ARG A 23 -13.49 5.25 -2.26
N GLY A 24 -12.46 6.00 -1.90
CA GLY A 24 -11.16 5.47 -1.52
C GLY A 24 -10.45 6.44 -0.59
N PHE A 25 -9.77 5.91 0.43
CA PHE A 25 -9.12 6.71 1.46
C PHE A 25 -7.91 5.94 2.03
N PRO A 26 -6.85 6.62 2.51
CA PRO A 26 -5.73 5.94 3.15
C PRO A 26 -6.18 5.16 4.39
N PHE A 27 -5.64 3.94 4.59
CA PHE A 27 -5.79 3.18 5.85
C PHE A 27 -4.47 2.96 6.60
N VAL A 28 -3.40 3.57 6.11
CA VAL A 28 -2.08 3.65 6.76
C VAL A 28 -1.69 5.10 6.94
N ASP A 29 -0.75 5.37 7.84
CA ASP A 29 -0.42 6.73 8.26
C ASP A 29 0.46 7.46 7.23
N LYS A 30 1.14 6.73 6.33
CA LYS A 30 2.02 7.32 5.29
C LYS A 30 1.83 6.69 3.91
N ILE A 31 1.52 7.53 2.93
CA ILE A 31 1.55 7.21 1.49
C ILE A 31 2.36 8.31 0.79
N THR A 32 3.38 7.94 0.02
CA THR A 32 4.25 8.91 -0.67
C THR A 32 4.06 8.92 -2.19
N TRP A 33 3.60 7.80 -2.76
CA TRP A 33 3.54 7.60 -4.21
C TRP A 33 2.34 8.27 -4.89
N ALA A 34 1.33 8.66 -4.13
CA ALA A 34 0.16 9.38 -4.59
C ALA A 34 -0.27 10.40 -3.52
N THR A 35 -0.80 11.53 -3.97
CA THR A 35 -1.34 12.60 -3.10
C THR A 35 -2.84 12.46 -2.85
N GLY A 36 -3.50 11.56 -3.58
CA GLY A 36 -4.93 11.30 -3.46
C GLY A 36 -5.47 10.45 -4.61
N LEU A 37 -6.79 10.44 -4.76
CA LEU A 37 -7.51 9.75 -5.83
C LEU A 37 -8.41 10.75 -6.57
N TYR A 38 -8.49 10.63 -7.89
CA TYR A 38 -9.49 11.30 -8.72
C TYR A 38 -10.89 10.70 -8.47
N LYS A 39 -11.92 11.35 -9.04
CA LYS A 39 -13.34 10.95 -8.89
C LYS A 39 -13.67 9.53 -9.37
N ASP A 40 -12.83 8.96 -10.24
CA ASP A 40 -12.95 7.61 -10.78
C ASP A 40 -12.13 6.58 -10.01
N GLY A 41 -11.46 6.98 -8.93
CA GLY A 41 -10.58 6.13 -8.13
C GLY A 41 -9.15 6.01 -8.68
N ARG A 42 -8.80 6.72 -9.75
CA ARG A 42 -7.44 6.73 -10.28
C ARG A 42 -6.51 7.53 -9.34
N PRO A 43 -5.29 7.04 -9.04
CA PRO A 43 -4.33 7.80 -8.25
C PRO A 43 -3.88 9.11 -8.90
N ILE A 44 -3.73 10.14 -8.06
CA ILE A 44 -3.02 11.37 -8.37
C ILE A 44 -1.57 11.12 -7.98
N TYR A 45 -0.74 10.77 -8.96
CA TYR A 45 0.64 10.32 -8.72
C TYR A 45 1.54 11.44 -8.21
N ASN A 46 2.47 11.08 -7.32
CA ASN A 46 3.66 11.86 -7.02
C ASN A 46 4.85 11.22 -7.71
N ASP A 47 5.21 11.75 -8.88
CA ASP A 47 6.26 11.16 -9.73
C ASP A 47 7.64 11.16 -9.08
N ALA A 48 7.90 12.04 -8.11
CA ALA A 48 9.16 12.04 -7.34
C ALA A 48 9.32 10.78 -6.46
N SER A 49 8.23 10.05 -6.20
CA SER A 49 8.26 8.78 -5.46
C SER A 49 8.43 7.56 -6.40
N ARG A 50 8.59 7.77 -7.71
CA ARG A 50 8.89 6.70 -8.67
C ARG A 50 10.41 6.64 -8.89
N PRO A 51 11.07 5.48 -8.71
CA PRO A 51 12.50 5.36 -8.98
C PRO A 51 12.78 5.65 -10.46
N GLY A 52 13.83 6.44 -10.71
CA GLY A 52 14.25 6.82 -12.06
C GLY A 52 14.81 5.63 -12.85
N ALA A 53 14.91 5.80 -14.17
CA ALA A 53 15.64 4.85 -15.01
C ALA A 53 17.16 4.92 -14.72
N PRO A 54 17.91 3.82 -14.88
CA PRO A 54 19.36 3.81 -14.69
C PRO A 54 20.15 4.64 -15.72
N GLY A 55 19.59 4.86 -16.91
CA GLY A 55 20.29 5.63 -17.95
C GLY A 55 21.61 4.97 -18.36
N SER A 56 22.71 5.72 -18.29
CA SER A 56 24.07 5.22 -18.52
C SER A 56 24.69 4.51 -17.32
N GLU A 57 24.10 4.66 -16.13
CA GLU A 57 24.60 4.07 -14.89
C GLU A 57 24.10 2.62 -14.71
N ALA A 58 24.74 1.88 -13.81
CA ALA A 58 24.26 0.54 -13.45
C ALA A 58 22.93 0.58 -12.69
N LYS A 59 22.68 1.65 -11.91
CA LYS A 59 21.51 1.83 -11.05
C LYS A 59 20.95 3.24 -11.22
N GLY A 60 19.63 3.35 -11.24
CA GLY A 60 18.92 4.63 -11.17
C GLY A 60 19.00 5.26 -9.80
N SER A 61 18.53 6.50 -9.68
CA SER A 61 18.43 7.18 -8.39
C SER A 61 17.50 6.43 -7.44
N SER A 62 17.95 6.26 -6.20
CA SER A 62 17.13 5.69 -5.14
C SER A 62 16.14 6.73 -4.63
N VAL A 63 14.90 6.32 -4.41
CA VAL A 63 13.84 7.13 -3.81
C VAL A 63 13.25 6.40 -2.60
N PHE A 64 12.78 7.17 -1.62
CA PHE A 64 12.01 6.60 -0.51
C PHE A 64 10.53 6.50 -0.87
N VAL A 65 9.91 5.34 -0.63
CA VAL A 65 8.50 5.07 -0.92
C VAL A 65 7.80 4.46 0.28
N ALA A 66 6.62 4.97 0.62
CA ALA A 66 5.67 4.30 1.50
C ALA A 66 4.31 4.14 0.79
N PRO A 67 3.65 2.96 0.88
CA PRO A 67 4.11 1.75 1.57
C PRO A 67 5.33 1.07 0.90
N ALA A 68 6.05 0.24 1.64
CA ALA A 68 7.01 -0.71 1.07
C ALA A 68 6.34 -1.64 0.05
N PHE A 69 7.09 -2.33 -0.81
CA PHE A 69 6.50 -3.21 -1.83
C PHE A 69 5.70 -4.38 -1.21
N LEU A 70 6.01 -4.83 0.01
CA LEU A 70 5.20 -5.80 0.74
C LEU A 70 3.80 -5.25 1.11
N GLY A 71 3.64 -3.93 1.08
CA GLY A 71 2.37 -3.21 1.03
C GLY A 71 1.80 -2.88 2.41
N ALA A 72 0.81 -1.98 2.41
CA ALA A 72 0.04 -1.64 3.59
C ALA A 72 -0.76 -2.83 4.14
N LYS A 73 -1.22 -3.72 3.26
CA LYS A 73 -1.74 -5.07 3.58
C LYS A 73 -1.24 -6.04 2.50
N ASN A 74 -0.86 -7.25 2.87
CA ASN A 74 -0.43 -8.29 1.92
C ASN A 74 -1.54 -9.33 1.68
N TRP A 75 -1.20 -10.62 1.69
CA TRP A 75 -2.11 -11.71 1.38
C TRP A 75 -3.17 -11.97 2.46
N MET A 76 -2.92 -11.62 3.73
CA MET A 76 -3.91 -11.84 4.80
C MET A 76 -5.26 -11.21 4.49
N PRO A 77 -6.35 -11.94 4.78
CA PRO A 77 -7.69 -11.39 4.65
C PRO A 77 -7.98 -10.37 5.76
N MET A 78 -8.76 -9.36 5.44
CA MET A 78 -9.49 -8.58 6.43
C MET A 78 -10.81 -9.28 6.76
N ALA A 79 -11.36 -9.01 7.95
CA ALA A 79 -12.68 -9.53 8.35
C ALA A 79 -13.72 -8.40 8.38
N TYR A 80 -14.99 -8.72 8.15
CA TYR A 80 -16.11 -7.78 8.31
C TYR A 80 -17.05 -8.27 9.40
N ASN A 81 -17.36 -7.43 10.38
CA ASN A 81 -18.38 -7.73 11.38
C ASN A 81 -19.69 -7.05 11.00
N ARG A 82 -20.77 -7.84 10.92
CA ARG A 82 -22.08 -7.36 10.47
C ARG A 82 -22.82 -6.49 11.50
N ASP A 83 -22.53 -6.67 12.78
CA ASP A 83 -23.17 -5.93 13.87
C ASP A 83 -22.55 -4.54 14.02
N THR A 84 -21.23 -4.44 13.90
CA THR A 84 -20.51 -3.16 13.98
C THR A 84 -20.46 -2.43 12.63
N GLY A 85 -20.58 -3.15 11.52
CA GLY A 85 -20.41 -2.60 10.18
C GLY A 85 -18.97 -2.25 9.82
N LEU A 86 -17.99 -2.76 10.58
CA LEU A 86 -16.57 -2.42 10.44
C LEU A 86 -15.77 -3.52 9.75
N PHE A 87 -14.75 -3.11 8.99
CA PHE A 87 -13.68 -3.98 8.55
C PHE A 87 -12.53 -3.97 9.55
N TYR A 88 -11.97 -5.15 9.85
CA TYR A 88 -10.79 -5.32 10.69
C TYR A 88 -9.61 -5.69 9.80
N VAL A 89 -8.71 -4.73 9.61
CA VAL A 89 -7.65 -4.77 8.61
C VAL A 89 -6.30 -4.98 9.30
N PRO A 90 -5.66 -6.14 9.13
CA PRO A 90 -4.26 -6.31 9.53
C PRO A 90 -3.35 -5.53 8.57
N SER A 91 -2.82 -4.40 9.02
CA SER A 91 -2.01 -3.50 8.19
C SER A 91 -0.57 -3.35 8.70
N ASN A 92 0.33 -2.77 7.89
CA ASN A 92 1.76 -2.59 8.19
C ASN A 92 2.26 -1.19 7.83
N GLU A 93 3.00 -0.56 8.76
CA GLU A 93 3.65 0.75 8.62
C GLU A 93 5.14 0.60 8.31
N TRP A 94 5.47 0.62 7.02
CA TRP A 94 6.84 0.52 6.51
C TRP A 94 6.99 1.26 5.19
N GLY A 95 8.20 1.75 4.94
CA GLY A 95 8.62 2.26 3.65
C GLY A 95 9.75 1.42 3.07
N MET A 96 10.31 1.89 1.97
CA MET A 96 11.50 1.30 1.37
C MET A 96 12.31 2.38 0.66
N ASP A 97 13.63 2.22 0.68
CA ASP A 97 14.45 2.76 -0.41
C ASP A 97 14.29 1.81 -1.60
N ILE A 98 14.07 2.35 -2.80
CA ILE A 98 13.97 1.58 -4.04
C ILE A 98 14.67 2.30 -5.18
N TRP A 99 15.38 1.55 -6.02
CA TRP A 99 16.01 2.01 -7.26
C TRP A 99 15.79 0.98 -8.37
N ASN A 100 15.83 1.42 -9.64
CA ASN A 100 15.75 0.53 -10.79
C ASN A 100 17.14 0.21 -11.35
N GLU A 101 17.25 -0.91 -12.05
CA GLU A 101 18.44 -1.36 -12.76
C GLU A 101 18.06 -2.13 -14.02
N GLY A 102 19.00 -2.23 -14.97
CA GLY A 102 18.76 -2.97 -16.22
C GLY A 102 18.52 -4.46 -15.96
N ILE A 103 17.53 -5.05 -16.63
CA ILE A 103 17.25 -6.48 -16.54
C ILE A 103 16.92 -7.06 -17.92
N ALA A 104 17.50 -8.23 -18.21
CA ALA A 104 17.19 -9.01 -19.40
C ALA A 104 16.35 -10.23 -19.03
N TYR A 105 15.31 -10.50 -19.82
CA TYR A 105 14.47 -11.67 -19.60
C TYR A 105 15.28 -12.97 -19.80
N LYS A 106 15.17 -13.87 -18.83
CA LYS A 106 15.66 -15.24 -18.94
C LYS A 106 14.63 -16.18 -18.33
N LYS A 107 14.15 -17.15 -19.12
CA LYS A 107 13.12 -18.11 -18.68
C LYS A 107 13.55 -18.81 -17.37
N GLY A 108 12.66 -18.79 -16.38
CA GLY A 108 12.88 -19.42 -15.07
C GLY A 108 13.74 -18.61 -14.09
N ALA A 109 14.34 -17.49 -14.52
CA ALA A 109 15.04 -16.58 -13.62
C ALA A 109 14.09 -15.51 -13.06
N ALA A 110 14.50 -14.89 -11.96
CA ALA A 110 13.84 -13.71 -11.42
C ALA A 110 13.96 -12.53 -12.40
N PHE A 111 12.88 -11.75 -12.55
CA PHE A 111 12.78 -10.65 -13.52
C PHE A 111 12.29 -9.37 -12.82
N LEU A 112 13.14 -8.81 -11.96
CA LEU A 112 12.79 -7.65 -11.13
C LEU A 112 13.20 -6.33 -11.77
N GLY A 113 14.51 -6.16 -12.05
CA GLY A 113 15.05 -4.87 -12.50
C GLY A 113 15.00 -3.77 -11.45
N ALA A 114 15.05 -4.13 -10.17
CA ALA A 114 15.05 -3.20 -9.06
C ALA A 114 15.73 -3.80 -7.82
N GLY A 115 16.41 -2.94 -7.07
CA GLY A 115 16.87 -3.22 -5.72
C GLY A 115 16.09 -2.40 -4.70
N PHE A 116 16.00 -2.90 -3.46
CA PHE A 116 15.22 -2.25 -2.41
C PHE A 116 15.74 -2.61 -1.02
N THR A 117 15.46 -1.74 -0.05
CA THR A 117 15.66 -1.98 1.38
C THR A 117 14.43 -1.51 2.13
N ILE A 118 13.69 -2.42 2.74
CA ILE A 118 12.53 -2.08 3.58
C ILE A 118 13.01 -1.41 4.85
N LYS A 119 12.31 -0.34 5.26
CA LYS A 119 12.57 0.40 6.49
C LYS A 119 11.26 0.53 7.28
N PRO A 120 11.24 0.17 8.58
CA PRO A 120 10.09 0.48 9.42
C PRO A 120 9.91 1.99 9.50
N LEU A 121 8.66 2.46 9.58
CA LEU A 121 8.36 3.90 9.74
C LEU A 121 8.39 4.34 11.20
N ASN A 122 8.38 3.38 12.12
CA ASN A 122 8.31 3.59 13.56
C ASN A 122 9.32 2.66 14.24
N GLU A 123 9.86 3.09 15.40
CA GLU A 123 10.85 2.29 16.14
C GLU A 123 10.21 1.09 16.85
N ASP A 124 9.03 1.27 17.43
CA ASP A 124 8.41 0.29 18.33
C ASP A 124 7.36 -0.63 17.68
N TYR A 125 6.98 -0.38 16.42
CA TYR A 125 5.94 -1.16 15.76
C TYR A 125 6.03 -1.13 14.23
N ILE A 126 5.48 -2.18 13.61
CA ILE A 126 5.21 -2.24 12.17
C ILE A 126 3.75 -2.59 11.94
N GLY A 127 3.30 -3.67 12.56
CA GLY A 127 1.93 -4.14 12.45
C GLY A 127 0.94 -3.21 13.14
N VAL A 128 -0.19 -2.97 12.49
CA VAL A 128 -1.32 -2.23 13.06
C VAL A 128 -2.61 -2.91 12.64
N LEU A 129 -3.34 -3.50 13.59
CA LEU A 129 -4.71 -3.95 13.36
C LEU A 129 -5.63 -2.73 13.45
N ARG A 130 -6.40 -2.45 12.41
CA ARG A 130 -7.29 -1.29 12.33
C ARG A 130 -8.74 -1.69 12.15
N ALA A 131 -9.65 -1.02 12.85
CA ALA A 131 -11.06 -1.04 12.51
C ALA A 131 -11.41 0.14 11.60
N ILE A 132 -11.94 -0.16 10.43
CA ILE A 132 -12.24 0.80 9.36
C ILE A 132 -13.74 0.78 9.10
N ASP A 133 -14.37 1.95 9.16
CA ASP A 133 -15.75 2.15 8.69
C ASP A 133 -15.74 2.45 7.17
N PRO A 134 -16.28 1.55 6.33
CA PRO A 134 -16.27 1.70 4.87
C PRO A 134 -17.27 2.75 4.36
N ILE A 135 -18.19 3.22 5.18
CA ILE A 135 -19.20 4.24 4.82
C ILE A 135 -18.63 5.62 5.07
N SER A 136 -18.18 5.90 6.30
CA SER A 136 -17.63 7.20 6.66
C SER A 136 -16.18 7.40 6.19
N GLY A 137 -15.47 6.30 5.92
CA GLY A 137 -14.07 6.33 5.53
C GLY A 137 -13.11 6.64 6.69
N LYS A 138 -13.55 6.38 7.92
CA LYS A 138 -12.78 6.68 9.14
C LYS A 138 -12.22 5.41 9.77
N GLU A 139 -11.05 5.55 10.36
CA GLU A 139 -10.56 4.61 11.34
C GLU A 139 -11.32 4.81 12.66
N VAL A 140 -11.84 3.72 13.23
CA VAL A 140 -12.56 3.70 14.50
C VAL A 140 -11.60 3.47 15.66
N TRP A 141 -10.66 2.55 15.48
CA TRP A 141 -9.59 2.27 16.43
C TRP A 141 -8.41 1.57 15.76
N ARG A 142 -7.26 1.56 16.44
CA ARG A 142 -6.07 0.81 16.06
C ARG A 142 -5.42 0.09 17.23
N HIS A 143 -4.75 -1.03 16.95
CA HIS A 143 -3.92 -1.79 17.88
C HIS A 143 -2.56 -2.09 17.24
N LYS A 144 -1.47 -1.65 17.89
CA LYS A 144 -0.11 -1.80 17.38
C LYS A 144 0.48 -3.17 17.72
N ASN A 145 1.33 -3.68 16.85
CA ASN A 145 2.11 -4.89 17.04
C ASN A 145 3.56 -4.63 16.63
N PHE A 146 4.50 -5.12 17.42
CA PHE A 146 5.94 -4.95 17.14
C PHE A 146 6.30 -5.48 15.75
N ALA A 147 5.89 -6.72 15.46
CA ALA A 147 6.13 -7.37 14.17
C ALA A 147 5.05 -7.01 13.13
N PRO A 148 5.33 -7.20 11.82
CA PRO A 148 4.31 -7.08 10.79
C PRO A 148 3.16 -8.07 11.01
N LEU A 149 1.94 -7.67 10.64
CA LEU A 149 0.79 -8.56 10.54
C LEU A 149 0.79 -9.21 9.16
N TRP A 150 0.49 -10.51 9.11
CA TRP A 150 0.54 -11.36 7.91
C TRP A 150 -0.67 -12.24 7.77
#